data_AF-A0A938BQ48-F1
#
_entry.id   AF-A0A938BQ48-F1
#
_cell.length_a   1.000
_cell.length_b   1.000
_cell.length_c   1.000
_cell.angle_alpha   90.00
_cell.angle_beta   90.00
_cell.angle_gamma   90.00
#
_symmetry.space_group_name_H-M   'P 1'
#
loop_
_entity.id
_entity.type
_entity.pdbx_description
1 polymer ?
#
loop_
_entity_poly.entity_id
_entity_poly.type
_entity_poly.pdbx_seq_one_letter_code
_entity_poly.pdbx_strand_id
1 'polypeptide(L)'
;MEAYRVTHPDPVYAGDWSLKLVDAAPTGTPQGYLAWIDGLQDGDIVTASFWRYDDTPGASPSSRIWAHYTAAGGTIDDYAGSAGGNNDYGPGEGWDQTGWTWVFDSNLGARGGLVIEVRTYSNPGDTVWIDNLSITAPDGVMIQLPEIPPQPWACCLYSGECVLAFEDECAEAGGVWHDGLTCEDVTCPAPMVCCIDHECFMLHEVDCLAQGGEPHPEFEDCTDNPCEELTPAEPSNWGAIKSLYR
;
A
#
# COMPACT_ATOMS: atom_id res chain seq x y z
N MET A 1 18.12 1.64 1.29
CA MET A 1 16.91 0.90 1.69
C MET A 1 15.80 1.41 0.82
N GLU A 2 15.05 0.52 0.20
CA GLU A 2 13.81 0.88 -0.48
C GLU A 2 12.64 0.53 0.43
N ALA A 3 11.61 1.37 0.43
CA ALA A 3 10.50 1.27 1.35
C ALA A 3 9.19 1.30 0.57
N TYR A 4 8.34 0.32 0.82
CA TYR A 4 7.09 0.10 0.10
C TYR A 4 5.97 -0.13 1.09
N ARG A 5 4.84 0.55 0.89
CA ARG A 5 3.54 0.16 1.45
C ARG A 5 3.06 -1.11 0.74
N VAL A 6 2.71 -2.16 1.49
CA VAL A 6 2.22 -3.42 0.90
C VAL A 6 0.97 -3.91 1.62
N THR A 7 0.15 -4.68 0.93
CA THR A 7 -1.06 -5.34 1.45
C THR A 7 -0.97 -6.85 1.25
N HIS A 8 -2.00 -7.61 1.62
CA HIS A 8 -2.07 -9.04 1.27
C HIS A 8 -1.86 -9.24 -0.26
N PRO A 9 -1.05 -10.22 -0.71
CA PRO A 9 -0.53 -11.39 0.03
C PRO A 9 0.72 -11.17 0.89
N ASP A 10 1.35 -9.99 0.86
CA ASP A 10 2.46 -9.70 1.77
C ASP A 10 2.00 -9.74 3.25
N PRO A 11 2.90 -10.03 4.21
CA PRO A 11 2.58 -10.00 5.63
C PRO A 11 2.06 -8.63 6.09
N VAL A 12 0.87 -8.63 6.71
CA VAL A 12 0.30 -7.47 7.42
C VAL A 12 0.00 -7.90 8.85
N TYR A 13 0.48 -7.15 9.85
CA TYR A 13 0.23 -7.50 11.25
C TYR A 13 -1.17 -7.05 11.67
N ALA A 14 -1.51 -5.80 11.35
CA ALA A 14 -2.82 -5.23 11.66
C ALA A 14 -3.23 -4.14 10.64
N GLY A 15 -4.53 -3.96 10.47
CA GLY A 15 -5.05 -3.00 9.49
C GLY A 15 -4.93 -3.52 8.06
N ASP A 16 -4.78 -2.59 7.11
CA ASP A 16 -4.87 -2.90 5.68
C ASP A 16 -3.51 -3.06 4.99
N TRP A 17 -2.42 -2.55 5.60
CA TRP A 17 -1.10 -2.52 4.99
C TRP A 17 0.02 -2.58 6.02
N SER A 18 1.22 -2.99 5.58
CA SER A 18 2.46 -2.93 6.34
C SER A 18 3.59 -2.28 5.52
N LEU A 19 4.67 -1.88 6.19
CA LEU A 19 5.85 -1.31 5.54
C LEU A 19 6.83 -2.44 5.20
N LYS A 20 7.02 -2.71 3.91
CA LYS A 20 8.08 -3.58 3.40
C LYS A 20 9.35 -2.78 3.17
N LEU A 21 10.44 -3.24 3.76
CA LEU A 21 11.78 -2.71 3.56
C LEU A 21 12.60 -3.70 2.75
N VAL A 22 13.18 -3.25 1.64
CA VAL A 22 14.03 -4.05 0.76
C VAL A 22 15.47 -3.54 0.85
N ASP A 23 16.38 -4.44 1.20
CA ASP A 23 17.80 -4.12 1.21
C ASP A 23 18.32 -3.92 -0.23
N ALA A 24 18.61 -2.66 -0.57
CA ALA A 24 19.24 -2.29 -1.84
C ALA A 24 20.73 -1.92 -1.69
N ALA A 25 21.31 -2.07 -0.49
CA ALA A 25 22.68 -1.67 -0.22
C ALA A 25 23.65 -2.79 -0.61
N PRO A 26 24.73 -2.51 -1.35
CA PRO A 26 25.68 -3.55 -1.79
C PRO A 26 26.47 -4.17 -0.64
N THR A 27 26.62 -3.46 0.48
CA THR A 27 27.32 -3.90 1.70
C THR A 27 26.79 -3.13 2.91
N GLY A 28 27.02 -3.66 4.11
CA GLY A 28 26.79 -2.95 5.37
C GLY A 28 25.53 -3.40 6.10
N THR A 29 24.99 -2.52 6.94
CA THR A 29 23.73 -2.72 7.66
C THR A 29 22.83 -1.54 7.31
N PRO A 30 22.03 -1.63 6.25
CA PRO A 30 21.21 -0.51 5.83
C PRO A 30 20.10 -0.22 6.84
N GLN A 31 19.57 0.99 6.75
CA GLN A 31 18.62 1.53 7.71
C GLN A 31 17.42 2.09 6.96
N GLY A 32 16.21 1.85 7.49
CA GLY A 32 14.99 2.54 7.11
C GLY A 32 14.55 3.46 8.23
N TYR A 33 14.41 4.76 7.96
CA TYR A 33 13.94 5.71 8.98
C TYR A 33 12.44 5.51 9.20
N LEU A 34 12.01 5.56 10.46
CA LEU A 34 10.61 5.38 10.86
C LEU A 34 10.01 6.67 11.42
N ALA A 35 10.79 7.46 12.14
CA ALA A 35 10.37 8.74 12.66
C ALA A 35 11.57 9.61 13.01
N TRP A 36 11.43 10.91 12.87
CA TRP A 36 12.34 11.90 13.41
C TRP A 36 11.65 12.70 14.51
N ILE A 37 12.29 12.78 15.67
CA ILE A 37 11.80 13.49 16.84
C ILE A 37 12.74 14.66 17.11
N ASP A 38 12.21 15.89 17.01
CA ASP A 38 12.98 17.13 17.20
C ASP A 38 12.44 17.96 18.38
N GLY A 39 13.29 18.83 18.92
CA GLY A 39 12.97 19.68 20.08
C GLY A 39 13.23 19.02 21.44
N LEU A 40 13.96 17.92 21.46
CA LEU A 40 14.31 17.18 22.68
C LEU A 40 15.30 17.95 23.58
N GLN A 41 15.19 17.74 24.88
CA GLN A 41 16.04 18.30 25.93
C GLN A 41 16.81 17.20 26.67
N ASP A 42 17.93 17.56 27.31
CA ASP A 42 18.74 16.61 28.09
C ASP A 42 17.88 15.92 29.17
N GLY A 43 17.88 14.57 29.14
CA GLY A 43 17.11 13.75 30.07
C GLY A 43 15.71 13.38 29.59
N ASP A 44 15.25 13.90 28.46
CA ASP A 44 13.98 13.49 27.85
C ASP A 44 13.99 11.99 27.53
N ILE A 45 12.84 11.34 27.74
CA ILE A 45 12.68 9.91 27.55
C ILE A 45 11.84 9.68 26.29
N VAL A 46 12.42 8.96 25.34
CA VAL A 46 11.73 8.51 24.13
C VAL A 46 11.66 6.98 24.17
N THR A 47 10.45 6.44 24.09
CA THR A 47 10.23 4.99 23.94
C THR A 47 9.58 4.74 22.59
N ALA A 48 10.10 3.79 21.83
CA ALA A 48 9.47 3.35 20.59
C ALA A 48 9.44 1.83 20.48
N SER A 49 8.46 1.32 19.75
CA SER A 49 8.31 -0.09 19.42
C SER A 49 7.62 -0.26 18.08
N PHE A 50 7.90 -1.36 17.39
CA PHE A 50 7.18 -1.78 16.20
C PHE A 50 7.10 -3.30 16.15
N TRP A 51 6.16 -3.81 15.37
CA TRP A 51 6.12 -5.21 14.96
C TRP A 51 7.03 -5.40 13.76
N ARG A 52 7.86 -6.44 13.80
CA ARG A 52 8.71 -6.86 12.67
C ARG A 52 8.34 -8.26 12.24
N TYR A 53 8.51 -8.55 10.96
CA TYR A 53 8.33 -9.87 10.38
C TYR A 53 9.56 -10.26 9.59
N ASP A 54 10.04 -11.47 9.87
CA ASP A 54 10.82 -12.32 8.97
C ASP A 54 10.52 -13.78 9.31
N ASP A 55 10.76 -14.69 8.37
CA ASP A 55 10.54 -16.13 8.52
C ASP A 55 11.85 -16.92 8.39
N THR A 56 12.96 -16.33 8.84
CA THR A 56 14.31 -16.89 8.74
C THR A 56 14.98 -17.18 10.09
N PRO A 57 14.58 -18.27 10.80
CA PRO A 57 15.06 -18.54 12.15
C PRO A 57 16.58 -18.66 12.25
N GLY A 58 17.18 -17.80 13.07
CA GLY A 58 18.63 -17.79 13.31
C GLY A 58 19.48 -17.43 12.09
N ALA A 59 18.88 -16.87 11.05
CA ALA A 59 19.51 -16.49 9.80
C ALA A 59 19.18 -15.03 9.43
N SER A 60 19.54 -14.63 8.22
CA SER A 60 19.15 -13.36 7.62
C SER A 60 18.00 -13.57 6.62
N PRO A 61 17.13 -12.57 6.41
CA PRO A 61 17.18 -11.23 7.01
C PRO A 61 16.72 -11.19 8.47
N SER A 62 17.29 -10.27 9.24
CA SER A 62 16.75 -9.90 10.56
C SER A 62 16.81 -8.39 10.73
N SER A 63 16.03 -7.86 11.67
CA SER A 63 15.98 -6.41 11.92
C SER A 63 16.04 -6.06 13.40
N ARG A 64 16.54 -4.87 13.70
CA ARG A 64 16.61 -4.30 15.05
C ARG A 64 16.04 -2.89 15.07
N ILE A 65 15.46 -2.53 16.21
CA ILE A 65 15.16 -1.12 16.48
C ILE A 65 16.46 -0.41 16.84
N TRP A 66 16.69 0.74 16.21
CA TRP A 66 17.88 1.56 16.42
C TRP A 66 17.49 3.04 16.41
N ALA A 67 18.42 3.87 16.82
CA ALA A 67 18.33 5.30 16.60
C ALA A 67 19.70 5.95 16.44
N HIS A 68 19.70 7.11 15.79
CA HIS A 68 20.83 8.03 15.75
C HIS A 68 20.39 9.44 16.10
N TYR A 69 21.34 10.25 16.55
CA TYR A 69 21.09 11.65 16.86
C TYR A 69 21.22 12.50 15.60
N THR A 70 20.40 13.54 15.48
CA THR A 70 20.56 14.59 14.46
C THR A 70 21.26 15.81 15.06
N ALA A 71 21.86 16.64 14.22
CA ALA A 71 22.48 17.89 14.66
C ALA A 71 21.43 18.87 15.24
N ALA A 72 21.84 19.75 16.15
CA ALA A 72 20.97 20.81 16.64
C ALA A 72 20.56 21.77 15.51
N GLY A 73 19.24 21.91 15.28
CA GLY A 73 18.69 22.68 14.16
C GLY A 73 18.89 22.01 12.79
N GLY A 74 19.18 20.70 12.80
CA GLY A 74 19.41 19.88 11.62
C GLY A 74 18.14 19.36 10.95
N THR A 75 18.31 18.36 10.08
CA THR A 75 17.21 17.63 9.42
C THR A 75 17.25 16.14 9.76
N ILE A 76 16.25 15.40 9.29
CA ILE A 76 16.18 13.93 9.36
C ILE A 76 17.38 13.21 8.70
N ASP A 77 18.07 13.87 7.77
CA ASP A 77 19.20 13.28 7.04
C ASP A 77 20.54 13.45 7.78
N ASP A 78 20.56 14.18 8.88
CA ASP A 78 21.78 14.46 9.63
C ASP A 78 22.20 13.31 10.53
N TYR A 79 23.51 13.08 10.61
CA TYR A 79 24.08 12.09 11.52
C TYR A 79 25.05 12.74 12.53
N ALA A 80 24.61 12.85 13.78
CA ALA A 80 25.36 13.35 14.94
C ALA A 80 25.73 12.24 15.95
N GLY A 81 25.82 11.00 15.46
CA GLY A 81 26.27 9.83 16.21
C GLY A 81 25.15 8.84 16.54
N SER A 82 25.55 7.59 16.77
CA SER A 82 24.62 6.51 17.11
C SER A 82 24.06 6.68 18.51
N ALA A 83 22.73 6.56 18.65
CA ALA A 83 22.05 6.43 19.94
C ALA A 83 21.87 4.97 20.37
N GLY A 84 22.08 4.02 19.45
CA GLY A 84 21.99 2.60 19.76
C GLY A 84 20.56 2.08 19.69
N GLY A 85 20.35 0.86 20.20
CA GLY A 85 19.05 0.22 20.23
C GLY A 85 19.10 -1.11 20.98
N ASN A 86 18.06 -1.93 20.79
CA ASN A 86 17.99 -3.25 21.42
C ASN A 86 19.10 -4.18 20.88
N ASN A 87 19.41 -5.30 21.53
CA ASN A 87 20.37 -6.31 21.02
C ASN A 87 19.72 -7.57 20.43
N ASP A 88 18.40 -7.57 20.32
CA ASP A 88 17.62 -8.73 19.94
C ASP A 88 17.23 -8.65 18.46
N TYR A 89 17.56 -9.72 17.73
CA TYR A 89 17.38 -9.84 16.28
C TYR A 89 16.03 -10.48 15.92
N GLY A 90 15.28 -10.95 16.91
CA GLY A 90 14.02 -11.66 16.71
C GLY A 90 14.21 -13.17 16.55
N PRO A 91 13.09 -13.92 16.61
CA PRO A 91 13.10 -15.38 16.45
C PRO A 91 13.16 -15.82 14.98
N GLY A 92 12.73 -14.96 14.04
CA GLY A 92 12.56 -15.29 12.62
C GLY A 92 11.44 -16.30 12.37
N GLU A 93 10.40 -16.29 13.19
CA GLU A 93 9.25 -17.21 13.13
C GLU A 93 7.95 -16.48 12.73
N GLY A 94 8.08 -15.34 12.05
CA GLY A 94 6.99 -14.44 11.69
C GLY A 94 6.96 -13.17 12.55
N TRP A 95 5.75 -12.71 12.90
CA TRP A 95 5.57 -11.45 13.61
C TRP A 95 6.04 -11.51 15.07
N ASP A 96 6.96 -10.62 15.44
CA ASP A 96 7.34 -10.34 16.83
C ASP A 96 7.47 -8.82 17.07
N GLN A 97 7.30 -8.40 18.33
CA GLN A 97 7.42 -6.99 18.70
C GLN A 97 8.81 -6.69 19.27
N THR A 98 9.42 -5.62 18.80
CA THR A 98 10.66 -5.07 19.36
C THR A 98 10.48 -3.62 19.79
N GLY A 99 11.24 -3.19 20.79
CA GLY A 99 11.17 -1.83 21.32
C GLY A 99 12.40 -1.43 22.13
N TRP A 100 12.57 -0.13 22.30
CA TRP A 100 13.67 0.45 23.05
C TRP A 100 13.30 1.80 23.67
N THR A 101 14.02 2.17 24.72
CA THR A 101 13.90 3.47 25.39
C THR A 101 15.24 4.18 25.37
N TRP A 102 15.27 5.39 24.82
CA TRP A 102 16.42 6.29 24.83
C TRP A 102 16.21 7.41 25.84
N VAL A 103 17.29 7.79 26.50
CA VAL A 103 17.37 9.05 27.25
C VAL A 103 18.17 10.01 26.39
N PHE A 104 17.57 11.13 26.00
CA PHE A 104 18.21 12.09 25.11
C PHE A 104 19.37 12.81 25.81
N ASP A 105 20.48 12.94 25.08
CA ASP A 105 21.67 13.68 25.46
C ASP A 105 22.07 14.57 24.30
N SER A 106 21.87 15.88 24.45
CA SER A 106 22.20 16.93 23.50
C SER A 106 23.70 17.01 23.21
N ASN A 107 24.55 16.39 24.02
CA ASN A 107 26.01 16.49 23.95
C ASN A 107 26.44 17.97 23.93
N LEU A 108 26.13 18.68 25.01
CA LEU A 108 26.40 20.12 25.17
C LEU A 108 25.76 20.97 24.06
N GLY A 109 24.56 20.58 23.61
CA GLY A 109 23.81 21.30 22.57
C GLY A 109 24.25 21.00 21.13
N ALA A 110 25.08 19.98 20.89
CA ALA A 110 25.46 19.57 19.54
C ALA A 110 24.35 18.79 18.80
N ARG A 111 23.44 18.15 19.53
CA ARG A 111 22.34 17.32 18.99
C ARG A 111 20.99 17.99 19.26
N GLY A 112 20.07 17.88 18.31
CA GLY A 112 18.72 18.48 18.40
C GLY A 112 17.57 17.47 18.41
N GLY A 113 17.81 16.27 17.87
CA GLY A 113 16.77 15.29 17.71
C GLY A 113 17.28 13.84 17.64
N LEU A 114 16.32 12.94 17.50
CA LEU A 114 16.52 11.50 17.43
C LEU A 114 15.76 10.94 16.23
N VAL A 115 16.46 10.26 15.33
CA VAL A 115 15.83 9.47 14.26
C VAL A 115 15.73 8.03 14.73
N ILE A 116 14.50 7.53 14.82
CA ILE A 116 14.20 6.12 15.04
C ILE A 116 14.24 5.41 13.69
N GLU A 117 14.89 4.26 13.66
CA GLU A 117 15.12 3.52 12.43
C GLU A 117 15.02 2.00 12.65
N VAL A 118 14.76 1.30 11.55
CA VAL A 118 14.92 -0.14 11.42
C VAL A 118 16.29 -0.39 10.83
N ARG A 119 17.14 -1.07 11.57
CA ARG A 119 18.44 -1.51 11.06
C ARG A 119 18.34 -2.97 10.63
N THR A 120 18.69 -3.27 9.38
CA THR A 120 18.62 -4.64 8.85
C THR A 120 19.99 -5.30 8.82
N TYR A 121 19.96 -6.63 8.96
CA TYR A 121 21.10 -7.53 8.86
C TYR A 121 20.75 -8.56 7.79
N SER A 122 21.15 -8.23 6.56
CA SER A 122 20.60 -8.77 5.33
C SER A 122 21.64 -8.78 4.22
N ASN A 123 21.31 -9.46 3.12
CA ASN A 123 21.96 -9.34 1.83
C ASN A 123 21.11 -8.47 0.89
N PRO A 124 21.70 -7.93 -0.19
CA PRO A 124 20.93 -7.21 -1.19
C PRO A 124 19.78 -8.07 -1.74
N GLY A 125 18.57 -7.51 -1.73
CA GLY A 125 17.32 -8.15 -2.14
C GLY A 125 16.51 -8.76 -1.00
N ASP A 126 17.10 -8.96 0.18
CA ASP A 126 16.35 -9.48 1.33
C ASP A 126 15.35 -8.42 1.85
N THR A 127 14.26 -8.89 2.44
CA THR A 127 13.15 -8.04 2.88
C THR A 127 12.76 -8.28 4.33
N VAL A 128 12.35 -7.22 5.01
CA VAL A 128 11.67 -7.29 6.31
C VAL A 128 10.40 -6.45 6.26
N TRP A 129 9.38 -6.82 7.04
CA TRP A 129 8.14 -6.04 7.13
C TRP A 129 8.00 -5.45 8.52
N ILE A 130 7.46 -4.24 8.58
CA ILE A 130 7.36 -3.42 9.77
C ILE A 130 5.94 -2.90 9.87
N ASP A 131 5.35 -2.98 11.06
CA ASP A 131 3.96 -2.58 11.28
C ASP A 131 3.73 -2.06 12.70
N ASN A 132 2.61 -1.36 12.91
CA ASN A 132 2.16 -0.86 14.21
C ASN A 132 3.27 -0.14 15.02
N LEU A 133 3.90 0.85 14.38
CA LEU A 133 4.84 1.76 15.03
C LEU A 133 4.14 2.52 16.17
N SER A 134 4.70 2.44 17.36
CA SER A 134 4.28 3.19 18.54
C SER A 134 5.44 4.01 19.06
N ILE A 135 5.22 5.30 19.31
CA ILE A 135 6.21 6.24 19.85
C ILE A 135 5.60 6.96 21.04
N THR A 136 6.36 7.05 22.12
CA THR A 136 6.07 7.88 23.29
C THR A 136 7.24 8.83 23.49
N ALA A 137 6.96 10.12 23.53
CA ALA A 137 7.94 11.19 23.73
C ALA A 137 7.33 12.29 24.61
N PRO A 138 8.14 13.21 25.17
CA PRO A 138 7.64 14.30 26.00
C PRO A 138 6.72 15.26 25.25
N ASP A 139 5.91 16.01 25.98
CA ASP A 139 5.04 17.04 25.40
C ASP A 139 5.86 18.17 24.76
N GLY A 140 5.38 18.70 23.64
CA GLY A 140 5.98 19.85 22.95
C GLY A 140 7.10 19.52 21.97
N VAL A 141 7.47 18.24 21.82
CA VAL A 141 8.37 17.79 20.75
C VAL A 141 7.62 17.63 19.43
N MET A 142 8.35 17.71 18.32
CA MET A 142 7.82 17.40 16.99
C MET A 142 8.14 15.94 16.66
N ILE A 143 7.16 15.19 16.17
CA ILE A 143 7.35 13.84 15.62
C ILE A 143 6.97 13.87 14.15
N GLN A 144 7.96 13.66 13.28
CA GLN A 144 7.78 13.58 11.83
C GLN A 144 7.95 12.12 11.39
N LEU A 145 6.95 11.59 10.68
CA LEU A 145 7.06 10.31 9.99
C LEU A 145 7.58 10.54 8.56
N PRO A 146 8.37 9.62 7.99
CA PRO A 146 8.73 9.69 6.58
C PRO A 146 7.46 9.54 5.72
N GLU A 147 7.41 10.29 4.63
CA GLU A 147 6.42 10.03 3.59
C GLU A 147 6.82 8.73 2.89
N ILE A 148 5.92 7.74 2.91
CA ILE A 148 6.09 6.57 2.03
C ILE A 148 5.72 7.06 0.64
N PRO A 149 6.62 6.95 -0.37
CA PRO A 149 6.29 7.37 -1.72
C PRO A 149 5.01 6.66 -2.16
N PRO A 150 4.05 7.38 -2.79
CA PRO A 150 2.85 6.75 -3.30
C PRO A 150 3.25 5.63 -4.25
N GLN A 151 2.52 4.52 -4.20
CA GLN A 151 2.74 3.39 -5.10
C GLN A 151 1.59 3.29 -6.09
N PRO A 152 1.89 2.91 -7.34
CA PRO A 152 0.84 2.69 -8.30
C PRO A 152 0.18 1.33 -8.03
N TRP A 153 -1.15 1.31 -8.08
CA TRP A 153 -1.99 0.14 -7.90
C TRP A 153 -2.99 0.03 -9.05
N ALA A 154 -3.75 -1.05 -9.05
CA ALA A 154 -4.76 -1.29 -10.07
C ALA A 154 -5.82 -0.18 -10.08
N CYS A 155 -5.97 0.43 -11.25
CA CYS A 155 -7.03 1.36 -11.57
C CYS A 155 -7.89 0.75 -12.68
N CYS A 156 -9.14 0.45 -12.37
CA CYS A 156 -10.11 -0.02 -13.36
C CYS A 156 -10.74 1.16 -14.07
N LEU A 157 -10.38 1.34 -15.34
CA LEU A 157 -10.99 2.35 -16.19
C LEU A 157 -12.40 1.90 -16.62
N TYR A 158 -13.24 2.87 -16.97
CA TYR A 158 -14.60 2.61 -17.46
C TYR A 158 -14.64 1.71 -18.70
N SER A 159 -13.56 1.65 -19.49
CA SER A 159 -13.44 0.74 -20.64
C SER A 159 -13.32 -0.74 -20.27
N GLY A 160 -13.11 -1.06 -18.99
CA GLY A 160 -12.70 -2.39 -18.53
C GLY A 160 -11.19 -2.65 -18.61
N GLU A 161 -10.41 -1.66 -19.03
CA GLU A 161 -8.94 -1.74 -18.98
C GLU A 161 -8.45 -1.53 -17.54
N CYS A 162 -7.52 -2.38 -17.11
CA CYS A 162 -6.78 -2.16 -15.87
C CYS A 162 -5.43 -1.52 -16.19
N VAL A 163 -5.11 -0.43 -15.50
CA VAL A 163 -3.78 0.19 -15.53
C VAL A 163 -3.20 0.30 -14.14
N LEU A 164 -1.87 0.23 -14.01
CA LEU A 164 -1.20 0.67 -12.78
C LEU A 164 -1.05 2.19 -12.85
N ALA A 165 -1.75 2.90 -11.98
CA ALA A 165 -1.74 4.36 -11.90
C ALA A 165 -1.54 4.77 -10.44
N PHE A 166 -1.29 6.04 -10.12
CA PHE A 166 -1.45 6.55 -8.75
C PHE A 166 -2.93 6.83 -8.43
N GLU A 167 -3.28 6.97 -7.15
CA GLU A 167 -4.67 7.19 -6.71
C GLU A 167 -5.28 8.44 -7.34
N ASP A 168 -4.52 9.53 -7.39
CA ASP A 168 -4.92 10.79 -8.00
C ASP A 168 -5.07 10.67 -9.51
N GLU A 169 -4.11 10.04 -10.19
CA GLU A 169 -4.20 9.75 -11.63
C GLU A 169 -5.41 8.87 -11.97
N CYS A 170 -5.71 7.87 -11.13
CA CYS A 170 -6.86 7.00 -11.30
C CYS A 170 -8.18 7.77 -11.15
N ALA A 171 -8.28 8.63 -10.14
CA ALA A 171 -9.44 9.48 -9.91
C ALA A 171 -9.64 10.48 -11.06
N GLU A 172 -8.57 11.09 -11.57
CA GLU A 172 -8.60 11.98 -12.74
C GLU A 172 -9.08 11.27 -14.01
N ALA A 173 -8.73 9.99 -14.18
CA ALA A 173 -9.21 9.14 -15.26
C ALA A 173 -10.67 8.68 -15.09
N GLY A 174 -11.31 8.99 -13.96
CA GLY A 174 -12.65 8.50 -13.62
C GLY A 174 -12.69 6.99 -13.37
N GLY A 175 -11.54 6.39 -13.07
CA GLY A 175 -11.43 4.96 -12.78
C GLY A 175 -11.79 4.61 -11.34
N VAL A 176 -11.92 3.31 -11.09
CA VAL A 176 -12.09 2.73 -9.76
C VAL A 176 -10.74 2.28 -9.25
N TRP A 177 -10.30 2.88 -8.15
CA TRP A 177 -9.02 2.58 -7.51
C TRP A 177 -9.08 1.33 -6.63
N HIS A 178 -8.06 0.48 -6.72
CA HIS A 178 -7.92 -0.74 -5.94
C HIS A 178 -6.58 -0.74 -5.18
N ASP A 179 -6.58 -0.12 -4.00
CA ASP A 179 -5.39 -0.02 -3.15
C ASP A 179 -4.81 -1.39 -2.80
N GLY A 180 -3.50 -1.56 -3.00
CA GLY A 180 -2.78 -2.79 -2.69
C GLY A 180 -2.90 -3.93 -3.69
N LEU A 181 -3.72 -3.79 -4.74
CA LEU A 181 -3.88 -4.82 -5.76
C LEU A 181 -3.15 -4.42 -7.05
N THR A 182 -2.57 -5.40 -7.73
CA THR A 182 -2.05 -5.20 -9.08
C THR A 182 -3.10 -5.55 -10.12
N CYS A 183 -2.88 -5.18 -11.38
CA CYS A 183 -3.80 -5.54 -12.46
C CYS A 183 -3.88 -7.05 -12.74
N GLU A 184 -2.97 -7.86 -12.17
CA GLU A 184 -3.06 -9.32 -12.22
C GLU A 184 -4.07 -9.86 -11.20
N ASP A 185 -4.36 -9.09 -10.15
CA ASP A 185 -5.22 -9.48 -9.03
C ASP A 185 -6.66 -8.95 -9.17
N VAL A 186 -6.90 -8.04 -10.13
CA VAL A 186 -8.18 -7.35 -10.32
C VAL A 186 -8.78 -7.68 -11.69
N THR A 187 -10.06 -8.05 -11.71
CA THR A 187 -10.85 -8.13 -12.95
C THR A 187 -11.70 -6.89 -13.09
N CYS A 188 -11.35 -6.02 -14.04
CA CYS A 188 -12.10 -4.80 -14.30
C CYS A 188 -13.35 -5.09 -15.15
N PRO A 189 -14.55 -4.61 -14.76
CA PRO A 189 -15.75 -4.81 -15.54
C PRO A 189 -15.66 -3.98 -16.84
N ALA A 190 -15.84 -4.64 -17.98
CA ALA A 190 -16.03 -3.94 -19.25
C ALA A 190 -17.49 -3.47 -19.39
N PRO A 191 -17.74 -2.36 -20.10
CA PRO A 191 -19.09 -1.99 -20.49
C PRO A 191 -19.61 -3.00 -21.52
N MET A 192 -20.91 -3.26 -21.50
CA MET A 192 -21.60 -4.17 -22.41
C MET A 192 -22.77 -3.46 -23.08
N VAL A 193 -23.31 -4.11 -24.10
CA VAL A 193 -24.55 -3.64 -24.73
C VAL A 193 -25.69 -3.67 -23.71
N CYS A 194 -26.37 -2.54 -23.61
CA CYS A 194 -27.56 -2.33 -22.80
C CYS A 194 -28.69 -1.82 -23.68
N CYS A 195 -29.81 -2.54 -23.71
CA CYS A 195 -30.99 -2.16 -24.46
C CYS A 195 -32.01 -1.47 -23.56
N ILE A 196 -32.31 -0.18 -23.84
CA ILE A 196 -33.33 0.61 -23.15
C ILE A 196 -34.33 1.10 -24.21
N ASP A 197 -35.58 0.64 -24.16
CA ASP A 197 -36.63 1.02 -25.13
C ASP A 197 -36.22 0.88 -26.62
N HIS A 198 -35.42 -0.14 -26.95
CA HIS A 198 -34.80 -0.43 -28.28
C HIS A 198 -33.63 0.47 -28.69
N GLU A 199 -33.17 1.37 -27.83
CA GLU A 199 -31.93 2.11 -28.00
C GLU A 199 -30.76 1.33 -27.37
N CYS A 200 -29.62 1.29 -28.06
CA CYS A 200 -28.40 0.61 -27.59
C CYS A 200 -27.44 1.59 -26.91
N PHE A 201 -26.99 1.21 -25.72
CA PHE A 201 -25.99 1.94 -24.95
C PHE A 201 -24.86 1.01 -24.49
N MET A 202 -23.63 1.50 -24.44
CA MET A 202 -22.50 0.79 -23.81
C MET A 202 -22.41 1.18 -22.34
N LEU A 203 -22.95 0.33 -21.46
CA LEU A 203 -23.04 0.58 -20.03
C LEU A 203 -22.52 -0.61 -19.24
N HIS A 204 -22.07 -0.38 -18.00
CA HIS A 204 -21.89 -1.51 -17.08
C HIS A 204 -23.25 -2.12 -16.73
N GLU A 205 -23.24 -3.41 -16.41
CA GLU A 205 -24.46 -4.18 -16.09
C GLU A 205 -25.32 -3.49 -15.02
N VAL A 206 -24.69 -2.96 -13.97
CA VAL A 206 -25.38 -2.26 -12.88
C VAL A 206 -26.06 -0.99 -13.37
N ASP A 207 -25.39 -0.19 -14.20
CA ASP A 207 -25.94 1.06 -14.74
C ASP A 207 -27.06 0.80 -15.75
N CYS A 208 -26.94 -0.29 -16.50
CA CYS A 208 -27.97 -0.76 -17.42
C CYS A 208 -29.26 -1.10 -16.67
N LEU A 209 -29.15 -1.96 -15.65
CA LEU A 209 -30.28 -2.39 -14.84
C LEU A 209 -30.90 -1.22 -14.06
N ALA A 210 -30.08 -0.31 -13.53
CA ALA A 210 -30.54 0.88 -12.81
C ALA A 210 -31.39 1.82 -13.69
N GLN A 211 -31.14 1.83 -14.99
CA GLN A 211 -31.91 2.59 -15.98
C GLN A 211 -33.10 1.82 -16.55
N GLY A 212 -33.36 0.60 -16.07
CA GLY A 212 -34.45 -0.26 -16.55
C GLY A 212 -34.14 -0.93 -17.90
N GLY A 213 -32.88 -0.98 -18.31
CA GLY A 213 -32.44 -1.66 -19.52
C GLY A 213 -32.18 -3.15 -19.32
N GLU A 214 -32.11 -3.88 -20.44
CA GLU A 214 -31.70 -5.29 -20.47
C GLU A 214 -30.22 -5.41 -20.93
N PRO A 215 -29.34 -6.01 -20.12
CA PRO A 215 -27.94 -6.24 -20.49
C PRO A 215 -27.79 -7.42 -21.45
N HIS A 216 -26.98 -7.23 -22.50
CA HIS A 216 -26.67 -8.22 -23.51
C HIS A 216 -25.15 -8.38 -23.69
N PRO A 217 -24.47 -9.15 -22.81
CA PRO A 217 -23.03 -9.37 -22.90
C PRO A 217 -22.60 -10.18 -24.14
N GLU A 218 -23.54 -10.78 -24.87
CA GLU A 218 -23.29 -11.49 -26.13
C GLU A 218 -22.99 -10.59 -27.33
N PHE A 219 -23.29 -9.30 -27.25
CA PHE A 219 -23.02 -8.33 -28.31
C PHE A 219 -21.76 -7.51 -27.98
N GLU A 220 -20.90 -7.33 -28.98
CA GLU A 220 -19.61 -6.63 -28.80
C GLU A 220 -19.76 -5.11 -28.74
N ASP A 221 -20.68 -4.53 -29.52
CA ASP A 221 -20.88 -3.08 -29.59
C ASP A 221 -22.31 -2.68 -30.08
N CYS A 222 -22.54 -1.37 -30.19
CA CYS A 222 -23.78 -0.77 -30.71
C CYS A 222 -23.66 -0.30 -32.18
N THR A 223 -22.64 -0.71 -32.94
CA THR A 223 -22.39 -0.21 -34.31
C THR A 223 -23.56 -0.51 -35.24
N ASP A 224 -24.07 -1.74 -35.16
CA ASP A 224 -25.32 -2.17 -35.81
C ASP A 224 -26.34 -2.47 -34.71
N ASN A 225 -27.04 -1.43 -34.22
CA ASN A 225 -27.94 -1.45 -33.04
C ASN A 225 -28.66 -2.81 -32.86
N PRO A 226 -28.16 -3.69 -31.98
CA PRO A 226 -28.71 -5.04 -31.82
C PRO A 226 -30.09 -5.02 -31.15
N CYS A 227 -30.45 -3.91 -30.49
CA CYS A 227 -31.70 -3.76 -29.75
C CYS A 227 -32.93 -3.60 -30.66
N GLU A 228 -32.75 -3.29 -31.95
CA GLU A 228 -33.86 -3.22 -32.91
C GLU A 228 -34.39 -4.61 -33.28
N GLU A 229 -33.50 -5.60 -33.31
CA GLU A 229 -33.82 -6.99 -33.66
C GLU A 229 -34.31 -7.80 -32.45
N LEU A 230 -34.11 -7.28 -31.23
CA LEU A 230 -34.62 -7.83 -29.98
C LEU A 230 -36.10 -7.47 -29.80
N THR A 231 -36.95 -7.94 -30.73
CA THR A 231 -38.40 -7.80 -30.55
C THR A 231 -38.83 -8.57 -29.29
N PRO A 232 -39.66 -7.98 -28.40
CA PRO A 232 -40.23 -8.71 -27.29
C PRO A 232 -40.87 -10.00 -27.79
N ALA A 233 -40.53 -11.12 -27.15
CA ALA A 233 -41.18 -12.39 -27.42
C ALA A 233 -42.67 -12.27 -27.07
N GLU A 234 -43.53 -11.89 -28.02
CA GLU A 234 -44.95 -12.14 -27.83
C GLU A 234 -45.15 -13.67 -27.84
N PRO A 235 -46.19 -14.19 -27.17
CA PRO A 235 -46.48 -15.62 -27.14
C PRO A 235 -46.53 -16.27 -28.54
N SER A 236 -46.76 -15.49 -29.60
CA SER A 236 -46.79 -15.90 -31.00
C SER A 236 -45.41 -16.15 -31.65
N ASN A 237 -44.31 -15.59 -31.14
CA ASN A 237 -42.99 -15.55 -31.79
C ASN A 237 -41.95 -16.45 -31.09
N TRP A 238 -42.37 -17.20 -30.07
CA TRP A 238 -41.55 -18.21 -29.37
C TRP A 238 -40.90 -19.26 -30.28
N GLY A 239 -41.46 -19.48 -31.48
CA GLY A 239 -40.90 -20.38 -32.50
C GLY A 239 -39.61 -19.86 -33.13
N ALA A 240 -39.45 -18.54 -33.29
CA ALA A 240 -38.27 -17.92 -33.92
C ALA A 240 -37.08 -17.85 -32.95
N ILE A 241 -37.33 -17.61 -31.67
CA ILE A 241 -36.29 -17.53 -30.63
C ILE A 241 -35.56 -18.86 -30.45
N LYS A 242 -36.27 -19.99 -30.54
CA LYS A 242 -35.65 -21.33 -30.43
C LYS A 242 -34.66 -21.66 -31.55
N SER A 243 -34.64 -20.94 -32.67
CA SER A 243 -33.65 -21.17 -33.74
C SER A 243 -32.35 -20.39 -33.56
N LEU A 244 -32.33 -19.38 -32.70
CA LEU A 244 -31.11 -18.60 -32.39
C LEU A 244 -30.20 -19.31 -31.38
N TYR A 245 -30.76 -20.19 -30.54
CA TYR A 245 -30.01 -20.98 -29.55
C TYR A 245 -29.74 -22.43 -30.01
N ARG A 246 -29.45 -22.64 -31.31
CA ARG A 246 -29.18 -23.95 -31.91
C ARG A 246 -27.77 -24.08 -32.46
#